data_AF-A0A7J7R3Y1-F1
#
_entry.id   AF-A0A7J7R3Y1-F1
#
_cell.length_a   1.000
_cell.length_b   1.000
_cell.length_c   1.000
_cell.angle_alpha   90.00
_cell.angle_beta   90.00
_cell.angle_gamma   90.00
#
_symmetry.space_group_name_H-M   'P 1'
#
loop_
_entity.id
_entity.type
_entity.pdbx_description
1 polymer ?
#
loop_
_entity_poly.entity_id
_entity_poly.type
_entity_poly.pdbx_seq_one_letter_code
_entity_poly.pdbx_strand_id
1 'polypeptide(L)'
;MWPVCVCGVLRAWALPLARASGARACSGAGGVAYTQGQSPAPRTREYFYYVDHQGQLFLDDSKMKNFITCFKDLQFLVTFFSRLRPNRSGRYEASFPFLSPCGRERNFLRCEDRPVVFTHLLAAGPGSPRLSYCGGGEALAVPFEPERLLPLATNGRLYHPAPERAGGVGLVRSALAFELSACFEYPPGASAVPSHVHWQGQRLPLTMDLAPLLLAAPQP
;
A
#
# COMPACT_ATOMS: atom_id res chain seq x y z
N MET A 1 -53.87 -31.01 20.03
CA MET A 1 -53.64 -32.48 20.08
C MET A 1 -52.90 -32.86 18.80
N TRP A 2 -51.67 -33.34 18.95
CA TRP A 2 -50.96 -34.12 17.92
C TRP A 2 -51.68 -35.50 17.77
N PRO A 3 -51.30 -36.49 16.90
CA PRO A 3 -50.02 -36.67 16.19
C PRO A 3 -50.07 -37.51 14.87
N VAL A 4 -48.85 -37.86 14.39
CA VAL A 4 -48.35 -39.02 13.59
C VAL A 4 -49.04 -39.37 12.26
N CYS A 5 -48.41 -39.29 11.08
CA CYS A 5 -47.08 -39.76 10.60
C CYS A 5 -46.97 -41.29 10.45
N VAL A 6 -46.90 -41.78 9.21
CA VAL A 6 -46.12 -42.96 8.80
C VAL A 6 -45.54 -42.72 7.39
N CYS A 7 -44.27 -43.08 7.24
CA CYS A 7 -43.37 -42.82 6.12
C CYS A 7 -43.41 -43.95 5.09
N GLY A 8 -43.26 -43.62 3.80
CA GLY A 8 -43.09 -44.54 2.69
C GLY A 8 -42.15 -43.96 1.63
N VAL A 9 -41.11 -44.72 1.31
CA VAL A 9 -39.90 -44.41 0.54
C VAL A 9 -40.16 -43.91 -0.89
N LEU A 10 -39.42 -42.87 -1.34
CA LEU A 10 -39.31 -42.48 -2.76
C LEU A 10 -37.85 -42.37 -3.21
N ARG A 11 -37.56 -42.99 -4.36
CA ARG A 11 -36.31 -42.93 -5.11
C ARG A 11 -36.12 -41.50 -5.68
N ALA A 12 -35.02 -40.84 -5.31
CA ALA A 12 -34.67 -39.52 -5.82
C ALA A 12 -33.90 -39.61 -7.15
N TRP A 13 -34.45 -38.98 -8.18
CA TRP A 13 -33.75 -38.67 -9.42
C TRP A 13 -32.99 -37.36 -9.21
N ALA A 14 -31.66 -37.40 -9.26
CA ALA A 14 -30.81 -36.23 -9.12
C ALA A 14 -30.60 -35.57 -10.49
N LEU A 15 -31.20 -34.39 -10.68
CA LEU A 15 -30.81 -33.45 -11.75
C LEU A 15 -29.53 -32.72 -11.34
N PRO A 16 -28.56 -32.49 -12.25
CA PRO A 16 -27.35 -31.76 -11.92
C PRO A 16 -27.67 -30.27 -11.79
N LEU A 17 -27.54 -29.72 -10.58
CA LEU A 17 -27.48 -28.28 -10.39
C LEU A 17 -26.16 -27.75 -10.97
N ALA A 18 -26.26 -27.01 -12.07
CA ALA A 18 -25.18 -26.16 -12.54
C ALA A 18 -24.79 -25.17 -11.42
N ARG A 19 -23.54 -25.24 -10.96
CA ARG A 19 -22.96 -24.24 -10.06
C ARG A 19 -22.83 -22.93 -10.83
N ALA A 20 -23.71 -21.98 -10.55
CA ALA A 20 -23.52 -20.60 -10.96
C ALA A 20 -22.27 -20.06 -10.23
N SER A 21 -21.20 -19.84 -10.99
CA SER A 21 -19.98 -19.19 -10.51
C SER A 21 -20.30 -17.73 -10.22
N GLY A 22 -20.56 -17.41 -8.96
CA GLY A 22 -20.85 -16.05 -8.49
C GLY A 22 -19.57 -15.20 -8.40
N ALA A 23 -18.96 -14.90 -9.55
CA ALA A 23 -17.99 -13.81 -9.64
C ALA A 23 -18.78 -12.49 -9.71
N ARG A 24 -18.94 -11.83 -8.57
CA ARG A 24 -19.52 -10.48 -8.52
C ARG A 24 -18.44 -9.49 -8.95
N ALA A 25 -18.64 -8.83 -10.09
CA ALA A 25 -17.84 -7.68 -10.49
C ALA A 25 -18.13 -6.52 -9.52
N CYS A 26 -17.11 -6.07 -8.79
CA CYS A 26 -17.21 -4.93 -7.88
C CYS A 26 -16.66 -3.69 -8.59
N SER A 27 -17.53 -2.73 -8.89
CA SER A 27 -17.14 -1.44 -9.47
C SER A 27 -16.98 -0.41 -8.35
N GLY A 28 -15.74 -0.08 -7.97
CA GLY A 28 -15.45 1.19 -7.27
C GLY A 28 -15.65 2.37 -8.24
N ALA A 29 -15.93 3.58 -7.76
CA ALA A 29 -16.21 4.73 -8.63
C ALA A 29 -15.08 4.95 -9.66
N GLY A 30 -15.44 4.89 -10.96
CA GLY A 30 -14.50 4.86 -12.12
C GLY A 30 -14.03 3.46 -12.55
N GLY A 31 -14.62 2.41 -11.97
CA GLY A 31 -13.99 1.12 -11.74
C GLY A 31 -13.81 0.24 -12.97
N VAL A 32 -12.55 -0.04 -13.27
CA VAL A 32 -12.18 -1.14 -14.14
C VAL A 32 -12.67 -2.46 -13.54
N ALA A 33 -13.40 -3.23 -14.33
CA ALA A 33 -13.93 -4.52 -13.92
C ALA A 33 -12.81 -5.56 -13.75
N TYR A 34 -12.75 -6.18 -12.58
CA TYR A 34 -11.89 -7.33 -12.29
C TYR A 34 -12.59 -8.30 -11.35
N THR A 35 -12.08 -9.53 -11.25
CA THR A 35 -12.47 -10.51 -10.25
C THR A 35 -11.24 -10.96 -9.48
N GLN A 36 -11.30 -10.98 -8.15
CA GLN A 36 -10.19 -11.47 -7.33
C GLN A 36 -9.86 -12.93 -7.65
N GLY A 37 -8.58 -13.23 -7.87
CA GLY A 37 -8.10 -14.57 -8.17
C GLY A 37 -8.41 -15.04 -9.61
N GLN A 38 -8.80 -14.13 -10.51
CA GLN A 38 -9.04 -14.46 -11.91
C GLN A 38 -7.80 -15.04 -12.60
N SER A 39 -8.01 -15.87 -13.62
CA SER A 39 -6.92 -16.56 -14.34
C SER A 39 -7.01 -16.30 -15.84
N PRO A 40 -6.52 -15.14 -16.34
CA PRO A 40 -6.66 -14.76 -17.75
C PRO A 40 -5.78 -15.60 -18.69
N ALA A 41 -4.78 -16.31 -18.16
CA ALA A 41 -3.89 -17.18 -18.91
C ALA A 41 -3.57 -18.43 -18.09
N PRO A 42 -3.20 -19.55 -18.73
CA PRO A 42 -2.78 -20.75 -18.01
C PRO A 42 -1.70 -20.46 -16.98
N ARG A 43 -1.88 -21.00 -15.76
CA ARG A 43 -0.94 -20.86 -14.65
C ARG A 43 -0.68 -19.41 -14.19
N THR A 44 -1.53 -18.46 -14.57
CA THR A 44 -1.47 -17.06 -14.09
C THR A 44 -2.70 -16.77 -13.24
N ARG A 45 -2.51 -16.29 -12.00
CA ARG A 45 -3.58 -15.77 -11.16
C ARG A 45 -3.39 -14.28 -10.93
N GLU A 46 -4.46 -13.51 -10.97
CA GLU A 46 -4.44 -12.06 -10.74
C GLU A 46 -5.19 -11.71 -9.47
N TYR A 47 -4.54 -10.93 -8.61
CA TYR A 47 -5.11 -10.40 -7.37
C TYR A 47 -4.93 -8.87 -7.35
N PHE A 48 -5.85 -8.18 -6.69
CA PHE A 48 -5.93 -6.73 -6.69
C PHE A 48 -5.90 -6.21 -5.26
N TYR A 49 -4.99 -5.30 -5.00
CA TYR A 49 -4.68 -4.79 -3.68
C TYR A 49 -4.78 -3.27 -3.62
N TYR A 50 -5.01 -2.79 -2.40
CA TYR A 50 -5.02 -1.38 -2.04
C TYR A 50 -4.10 -1.17 -0.85
N VAL A 51 -3.29 -0.10 -0.89
CA VAL A 51 -2.54 0.39 0.28
C VAL A 51 -3.04 1.76 0.69
N ASP A 52 -3.32 1.92 1.98
CA ASP A 52 -3.77 3.18 2.56
C ASP A 52 -2.61 4.10 2.98
N HIS A 53 -2.93 5.31 3.41
CA HIS A 53 -1.95 6.27 3.95
C HIS A 53 -1.31 5.86 5.29
N GLN A 54 -1.76 4.76 5.92
CA GLN A 54 -1.14 4.17 7.12
C GLN A 54 -0.13 3.07 6.77
N GLY A 55 -0.01 2.72 5.48
CA GLY A 55 0.86 1.64 5.02
C GLY A 55 0.26 0.24 5.20
N GLN A 56 -1.05 0.15 5.37
CA GLN A 56 -1.76 -1.12 5.52
C GLN A 56 -2.19 -1.64 4.16
N LEU A 57 -1.94 -2.93 3.92
CA LEU A 57 -2.29 -3.60 2.68
C LEU A 57 -3.64 -4.33 2.82
N PHE A 58 -4.50 -4.20 1.82
CA PHE A 58 -5.83 -4.80 1.76
C PHE A 58 -6.08 -5.44 0.39
N LEU A 59 -7.02 -6.39 0.33
CA LEU A 59 -7.68 -6.68 -0.95
C LEU A 59 -8.49 -5.46 -1.39
N ASP A 60 -8.43 -5.16 -2.68
CA ASP A 60 -9.02 -3.94 -3.21
C ASP A 60 -10.55 -3.92 -3.10
N ASP A 61 -11.20 -5.07 -3.29
CA ASP A 61 -12.65 -5.26 -3.19
C ASP A 61 -13.17 -5.47 -1.75
N SER A 62 -12.29 -5.43 -0.75
CA SER A 62 -12.70 -5.45 0.66
C SER A 62 -13.63 -4.28 0.96
N LYS A 63 -14.87 -4.60 1.37
CA LYS A 63 -15.91 -3.61 1.73
C LYS A 63 -15.50 -2.73 2.91
N MET A 64 -14.85 -3.33 3.91
CA MET A 64 -14.30 -2.63 5.06
C MET A 64 -12.78 -2.73 4.98
N LYS A 65 -12.10 -1.58 5.05
CA LYS A 65 -10.64 -1.48 5.12
C LYS A 65 -10.28 -0.87 6.47
N ASN A 66 -9.96 -1.73 7.42
CA ASN A 66 -9.58 -1.39 8.79
C ASN A 66 -8.49 -2.33 9.31
N PHE A 67 -7.96 -2.04 10.50
CA PHE A 67 -6.89 -2.82 11.11
C PHE A 67 -7.19 -4.33 11.27
N ILE A 68 -8.44 -4.77 11.31
CA ILE A 68 -8.77 -6.20 11.41
C ILE A 68 -8.66 -6.90 10.04
N THR A 69 -8.95 -6.17 8.97
CA THR A 69 -9.00 -6.68 7.59
C THR A 69 -7.70 -6.55 6.81
N CYS A 70 -6.69 -5.84 7.34
CA CYS A 70 -5.41 -5.68 6.65
C CYS A 70 -4.55 -6.95 6.75
N PHE A 71 -3.68 -7.14 5.77
CA PHE A 71 -2.65 -8.16 5.82
C PHE A 71 -1.59 -7.79 6.86
N LYS A 72 -1.21 -8.77 7.70
CA LYS A 72 -0.23 -8.61 8.78
C LYS A 72 0.89 -9.64 8.74
N ASP A 73 0.79 -10.63 7.85
CA ASP A 73 1.81 -11.65 7.72
C ASP A 73 3.11 -11.04 7.18
N LEU A 74 4.16 -11.10 8.00
CA LEU A 74 5.41 -10.42 7.71
C LEU A 74 6.08 -10.95 6.43
N GLN A 75 6.10 -12.27 6.23
CA GLN A 75 6.74 -12.88 5.06
C GLN A 75 6.02 -12.48 3.77
N PHE A 76 4.69 -12.44 3.81
CA PHE A 76 3.88 -11.96 2.70
C PHE A 76 4.15 -10.49 2.40
N LEU A 77 4.10 -9.60 3.40
CA LEU A 77 4.36 -8.16 3.21
C LEU A 77 5.76 -7.92 2.65
N VAL A 78 6.77 -8.57 3.22
CA VAL A 78 8.16 -8.48 2.74
C VAL A 78 8.25 -8.92 1.28
N THR A 79 7.67 -10.07 0.93
CA THR A 79 7.68 -10.58 -0.44
C THR A 79 6.96 -9.64 -1.40
N PHE A 80 5.80 -9.11 -0.99
CA PHE A 80 4.96 -8.23 -1.78
C PHE A 80 5.68 -6.92 -2.10
N PHE A 81 6.10 -6.18 -1.08
CA PHE A 81 6.71 -4.86 -1.28
C PHE A 81 8.16 -4.95 -1.79
N SER A 82 8.91 -6.02 -1.46
CA SER A 82 10.25 -6.22 -2.01
C SER A 82 10.28 -6.53 -3.50
N ARG A 83 9.15 -6.86 -4.12
CA ARG A 83 9.05 -7.14 -5.56
C ARG A 83 8.21 -6.11 -6.31
N LEU A 84 7.72 -5.10 -5.60
CA LEU A 84 6.88 -4.08 -6.18
C LEU A 84 7.64 -3.29 -7.25
N ARG A 85 6.98 -3.09 -8.38
CA ARG A 85 7.48 -2.34 -9.54
C ARG A 85 6.36 -1.60 -10.25
N PRO A 86 6.64 -0.61 -11.11
CA PRO A 86 5.60 0.02 -11.92
C PRO A 86 4.93 -1.04 -12.80
N ASN A 87 3.61 -0.94 -12.94
CA ASN A 87 2.84 -1.84 -13.78
C ASN A 87 3.06 -1.48 -15.25
N ARG A 88 3.76 -2.37 -15.96
CA ARG A 88 3.99 -2.32 -17.41
C ARG A 88 3.56 -3.62 -18.07
N SER A 89 2.51 -4.25 -17.53
CA SER A 89 2.05 -5.58 -17.94
C SER A 89 1.06 -5.57 -19.11
N GLY A 90 0.64 -4.38 -19.56
CA GLY A 90 -0.44 -4.16 -20.51
C GLY A 90 -1.85 -4.33 -19.91
N ARG A 91 -1.96 -4.59 -18.60
CA ARG A 91 -3.24 -4.84 -17.92
C ARG A 91 -3.37 -3.92 -16.71
N TYR A 92 -4.53 -3.28 -16.60
CA TYR A 92 -4.91 -2.47 -15.44
C TYR A 92 -3.95 -1.31 -15.11
N GLU A 93 -3.07 -0.89 -16.02
CA GLU A 93 -1.99 0.06 -15.73
C GLU A 93 -2.49 1.40 -15.19
N ALA A 94 -3.58 1.91 -15.76
CA ALA A 94 -4.17 3.18 -15.32
C ALA A 94 -4.81 3.10 -13.92
N SER A 95 -5.43 1.97 -13.57
CA SER A 95 -6.16 1.82 -12.29
C SER A 95 -5.32 1.19 -11.19
N PHE A 96 -4.28 0.44 -11.56
CA PHE A 96 -3.34 -0.25 -10.69
C PHE A 96 -1.92 0.01 -11.20
N PRO A 97 -1.34 1.17 -10.86
CA PRO A 97 -0.06 1.62 -11.41
C PRO A 97 1.14 0.81 -10.93
N PHE A 98 0.97 -0.09 -9.97
CA PHE A 98 2.03 -0.96 -9.46
C PHE A 98 1.66 -2.44 -9.55
N LEU A 99 2.68 -3.28 -9.63
CA LEU A 99 2.56 -4.73 -9.73
C LEU A 99 3.64 -5.40 -8.88
N SER A 100 3.25 -6.39 -8.07
CA SER A 100 4.16 -7.29 -7.38
C SER A 100 4.02 -8.73 -7.92
N PRO A 101 5.03 -9.26 -8.62
CA PRO A 101 5.02 -10.64 -9.09
C PRO A 101 5.37 -11.63 -7.96
N CYS A 102 4.54 -12.66 -7.78
CA CYS A 102 4.77 -13.73 -6.80
C CYS A 102 4.58 -15.11 -7.44
N GLY A 103 5.64 -15.67 -8.02
CA GLY A 103 5.58 -16.96 -8.70
C GLY A 103 4.58 -16.94 -9.86
N ARG A 104 3.44 -17.60 -9.68
CA ARG A 104 2.33 -17.66 -10.66
C ARG A 104 1.32 -16.53 -10.51
N GLU A 105 1.47 -15.71 -9.48
CA GLU A 105 0.53 -14.64 -9.12
C GLU A 105 1.03 -13.28 -9.59
N ARG A 106 0.09 -12.49 -10.12
CA ARG A 106 0.27 -11.08 -10.47
C ARG A 106 -0.58 -10.26 -9.51
N ASN A 107 0.09 -9.56 -8.62
CA ASN A 107 -0.57 -8.79 -7.58
C ASN A 107 -0.57 -7.31 -7.97
N PHE A 108 -1.67 -6.84 -8.52
CA PHE A 108 -1.87 -5.45 -8.91
C PHE A 108 -2.12 -4.60 -7.68
N LEU A 109 -1.51 -3.41 -7.62
CA LEU A 109 -1.61 -2.50 -6.50
C LEU A 109 -2.00 -1.10 -6.97
N ARG A 110 -2.99 -0.54 -6.30
CA ARG A 110 -3.24 0.89 -6.26
C ARG A 110 -3.04 1.41 -4.83
N CYS A 111 -2.78 2.70 -4.72
CA CYS A 111 -2.48 3.34 -3.44
C CYS A 111 -3.32 4.59 -3.26
N GLU A 112 -3.56 4.95 -2.01
CA GLU A 112 -4.18 6.24 -1.67
C GLU A 112 -3.29 7.43 -2.06
N ASP A 113 -1.97 7.27 -1.93
CA ASP A 113 -0.99 8.33 -2.17
C ASP A 113 0.28 7.76 -2.81
N ARG A 114 1.02 6.95 -2.04
CA ARG A 114 2.24 6.26 -2.49
C ARG A 114 2.19 4.78 -2.11
N PRO A 115 2.85 3.91 -2.90
CA PRO A 115 2.91 2.49 -2.59
C PRO A 115 3.82 2.17 -1.39
N VAL A 116 4.76 3.07 -1.09
CA VAL A 116 5.65 2.98 0.08
C VAL A 116 5.19 3.98 1.10
N VAL A 117 4.83 3.49 2.29
CA VAL A 117 4.47 4.31 3.44
C VAL A 117 5.38 3.97 4.60
N PHE A 118 6.22 4.92 4.99
CA PHE A 118 7.09 4.82 6.14
C PHE A 118 6.27 4.90 7.43
N THR A 119 6.45 3.90 8.28
CA THR A 119 5.64 3.69 9.47
C THR A 119 6.44 3.92 10.74
N HIS A 120 7.70 3.51 10.78
CA HIS A 120 8.52 3.60 11.98
C HIS A 120 9.93 4.04 11.62
N LEU A 121 10.50 4.91 12.46
CA LEU A 121 11.94 5.11 12.51
C LEU A 121 12.53 4.03 13.41
N LEU A 122 13.33 3.15 12.82
CA LEU A 122 14.05 2.12 13.54
C LEU A 122 15.27 2.79 14.19
N ALA A 123 15.35 2.65 15.51
CA ALA A 123 16.44 3.19 16.29
C ALA A 123 17.77 2.64 15.76
N ALA A 124 18.72 3.56 15.63
CA ALA A 124 20.12 3.22 15.49
C ALA A 124 20.52 2.36 16.71
N GLY A 125 20.71 1.05 16.52
CA GLY A 125 21.65 0.32 17.36
C GLY A 125 23.08 0.83 17.08
N PRO A 126 24.09 -0.04 16.91
CA PRO A 126 25.41 0.40 16.43
C PRO A 126 25.44 0.89 14.96
N GLY A 127 24.29 1.05 14.29
CA GLY A 127 24.19 1.42 12.86
C GLY A 127 23.41 2.72 12.64
N SER A 128 23.40 3.21 11.40
CA SER A 128 22.63 4.41 11.01
C SER A 128 21.12 4.20 11.16
N PRO A 129 20.33 5.23 11.53
CA PRO A 129 18.88 5.14 11.62
C PRO A 129 18.26 4.74 10.28
N ARG A 130 17.14 4.02 10.33
CA ARG A 130 16.45 3.51 9.13
C ARG A 130 14.95 3.73 9.22
N LEU A 131 14.30 4.00 8.10
CA LEU A 131 12.84 4.07 8.02
C LEU A 131 12.26 2.73 7.56
N SER A 132 11.46 2.11 8.41
CA SER A 132 10.67 0.93 8.05
C SER A 132 9.35 1.32 7.39
N TYR A 133 8.93 0.55 6.39
CA TYR A 133 7.70 0.78 5.65
C TYR A 133 6.77 -0.43 5.57
N CYS A 134 5.48 -0.13 5.39
CA CYS A 134 4.41 -1.08 5.10
C CYS A 134 4.38 -2.35 5.98
N GLY A 135 4.70 -2.20 7.27
CA GLY A 135 4.67 -3.29 8.25
C GLY A 135 5.80 -4.34 8.12
N GLY A 136 6.82 -4.11 7.29
CA GLY A 136 7.89 -5.08 7.06
C GLY A 136 9.06 -5.04 8.04
N GLY A 137 9.02 -4.17 9.05
CA GLY A 137 10.07 -4.05 10.06
C GLY A 137 11.45 -3.82 9.42
N GLU A 138 12.47 -4.47 9.99
CA GLU A 138 13.86 -4.39 9.51
C GLU A 138 14.06 -4.92 8.09
N ALA A 139 13.18 -5.83 7.62
CA ALA A 139 13.27 -6.42 6.29
C ALA A 139 12.81 -5.48 5.17
N LEU A 140 11.95 -4.51 5.51
CA LEU A 140 11.52 -3.43 4.62
C LEU A 140 11.94 -2.10 5.24
N ALA A 141 13.22 -1.79 5.16
CA ALA A 141 13.79 -0.56 5.67
C ALA A 141 14.75 0.11 4.68
N VAL A 142 14.80 1.43 4.70
CA VAL A 142 15.77 2.25 3.95
C VAL A 142 16.59 3.12 4.90
N PRO A 143 17.81 3.55 4.53
CA PRO A 143 18.54 4.53 5.30
C PRO A 143 17.69 5.79 5.54
N PHE A 144 17.75 6.33 6.75
CA PHE A 144 17.10 7.60 7.04
C PHE A 144 18.01 8.75 6.60
N GLU A 145 17.47 9.60 5.72
CA GLU A 145 18.13 10.77 5.11
C GLU A 145 17.33 12.02 5.54
N PRO A 146 17.60 12.61 6.72
CA PRO A 146 16.79 13.69 7.28
C PRO A 146 16.73 14.92 6.38
N GLU A 147 17.84 15.29 5.73
CA GLU A 147 17.95 16.44 4.82
C GLU A 147 17.13 16.29 3.52
N ARG A 148 16.66 15.07 3.23
CA ARG A 148 15.81 14.76 2.06
C ARG A 148 14.35 14.55 2.43
N LEU A 149 13.98 14.83 3.68
CA LEU A 149 12.57 14.96 4.04
C LEU A 149 11.95 16.11 3.24
N LEU A 150 10.80 15.85 2.62
CA LEU A 150 10.06 16.83 1.84
C LEU A 150 8.67 17.04 2.44
N PRO A 151 8.46 18.12 3.21
CA PRO A 151 7.15 18.57 3.63
C PRO A 151 6.46 19.24 2.46
N LEU A 152 5.26 18.77 2.10
CA LEU A 152 4.47 19.35 1.02
C LEU A 152 3.30 20.15 1.60
N ALA A 153 3.39 21.48 1.50
CA ALA A 153 2.37 22.37 2.07
C ALA A 153 0.97 22.20 1.44
N THR A 154 0.88 21.77 0.19
CA THR A 154 -0.42 21.68 -0.53
C THR A 154 -1.34 20.62 0.04
N ASN A 155 -0.79 19.54 0.63
CA ASN A 155 -1.57 18.45 1.22
C ASN A 155 -1.22 18.18 2.70
N GLY A 156 -0.25 18.90 3.26
CA GLY A 156 0.22 18.73 4.63
C GLY A 156 0.93 17.39 4.89
N ARG A 157 1.38 16.70 3.85
CA ARG A 157 2.04 15.39 3.96
C ARG A 157 3.56 15.54 3.96
N LEU A 158 4.22 14.55 4.54
CA LEU A 158 5.67 14.46 4.59
C LEU A 158 6.15 13.29 3.74
N TYR A 159 7.21 13.50 2.97
CA TYR A 159 7.76 12.50 2.06
C TYR A 159 9.24 12.25 2.33
N HIS A 160 9.72 11.07 1.95
CA HIS A 160 11.13 10.65 2.09
C HIS A 160 11.52 9.78 0.87
N PRO A 161 12.81 9.73 0.47
CA PRO A 161 13.27 8.87 -0.62
C PRO A 161 12.89 7.40 -0.39
N ALA A 162 12.31 6.78 -1.40
CA ALA A 162 11.93 5.37 -1.37
C ALA A 162 12.64 4.60 -2.50
N PRO A 163 12.61 3.26 -2.50
CA PRO A 163 13.20 2.48 -3.58
C PRO A 163 12.67 2.93 -4.95
N GLU A 164 13.56 3.17 -5.92
CA GLU A 164 13.20 3.66 -7.26
C GLU A 164 12.17 2.76 -7.96
N ARG A 165 12.32 1.44 -7.79
CA ARG A 165 11.35 0.46 -8.29
C ARG A 165 9.94 0.67 -7.75
N ALA A 166 9.77 1.28 -6.58
CA ALA A 166 8.47 1.57 -5.99
C ALA A 166 8.06 3.04 -6.19
N GLY A 167 8.66 3.75 -7.14
CA GLY A 167 8.31 5.13 -7.49
C GLY A 167 9.23 6.20 -6.88
N GLY A 168 10.33 5.81 -6.21
CA GLY A 168 11.41 6.72 -5.79
C GLY A 168 11.11 7.63 -4.59
N VAL A 169 9.84 7.78 -4.22
CA VAL A 169 9.41 8.59 -3.07
C VAL A 169 8.27 7.89 -2.33
N GLY A 170 8.36 7.91 -1.00
CA GLY A 170 7.39 7.31 -0.10
C GLY A 170 6.74 8.34 0.79
N LEU A 171 5.51 8.05 1.21
CA LEU A 171 4.77 8.84 2.19
C LEU A 171 5.29 8.51 3.59
N VAL A 172 5.47 9.50 4.44
CA VAL A 172 5.66 9.30 5.87
C VAL A 172 4.29 9.37 6.54
N ARG A 173 3.88 8.31 7.25
CA ARG A 173 2.56 8.29 7.91
C ARG A 173 2.44 9.42 8.92
N SER A 174 1.22 9.92 9.14
CA SER A 174 0.97 11.11 9.97
C SER A 174 1.56 11.02 11.39
N ALA A 175 1.48 9.87 12.04
CA ALA A 175 2.05 9.68 13.38
C ALA A 175 3.57 9.90 13.40
N LEU A 176 4.28 9.31 12.44
CA LEU A 176 5.73 9.47 12.31
C LEU A 176 6.11 10.87 11.83
N ALA A 177 5.31 11.46 10.94
CA ALA A 177 5.52 12.84 10.50
C ALA A 177 5.38 13.83 11.67
N PHE A 178 4.44 13.59 12.58
CA PHE A 178 4.28 14.38 13.80
C PHE A 178 5.49 14.26 14.73
N GLU A 179 6.01 13.05 14.94
CA GLU A 179 7.25 12.83 15.71
C GLU A 179 8.44 13.60 15.11
N LEU A 180 8.63 13.50 13.79
CA LEU A 180 9.70 14.18 13.07
C LEU A 180 9.52 15.70 13.02
N SER A 181 8.29 16.20 13.17
CA SER A 181 7.99 17.63 13.08
C SER A 181 8.70 18.47 14.15
N ALA A 182 9.01 17.87 15.30
CA ALA A 182 9.78 18.51 16.37
C ALA A 182 11.23 18.85 15.96
N CYS A 183 11.75 18.19 14.92
CA CYS A 183 13.09 18.43 14.39
C CYS A 183 13.11 19.55 13.34
N PHE A 184 11.97 20.08 12.89
CA PHE A 184 11.94 21.07 11.81
C PHE A 184 12.12 22.51 12.31
N GLU A 185 12.90 23.27 11.55
CA GLU A 185 13.10 24.71 11.73
C GLU A 185 12.38 25.49 10.63
N TYR A 186 11.49 26.38 11.04
CA TYR A 186 10.74 27.24 10.14
C TYR A 186 11.42 28.60 10.01
N PRO A 187 11.61 29.11 8.78
CA PRO A 187 12.20 30.42 8.59
C PRO A 187 11.27 31.51 9.14
N PRO A 188 11.83 32.64 9.64
CA PRO A 188 11.02 33.77 10.09
C PRO A 188 10.19 34.32 8.93
N GLY A 189 8.90 34.62 9.18
CA GLY A 189 8.01 35.23 8.18
C GLY A 189 6.82 34.38 7.72
N ALA A 190 6.22 33.57 8.60
CA ALA A 190 4.99 32.79 8.32
C ALA A 190 5.10 31.82 7.12
N SER A 191 6.29 31.30 6.83
CA SER A 191 6.44 30.19 5.89
C SER A 191 5.77 28.93 6.45
N ALA A 192 4.87 28.33 5.66
CA ALA A 192 4.25 27.05 5.98
C ALA A 192 5.20 25.85 5.80
N VAL A 193 6.37 26.08 5.19
CA VAL A 193 7.35 25.02 4.87
C VAL A 193 8.62 25.26 5.69
N PRO A 194 9.15 24.24 6.37
CA PRO A 194 10.41 24.36 7.09
C PRO A 194 11.58 24.43 6.13
N SER A 195 12.67 25.04 6.59
CA SER A 195 13.89 25.26 5.80
C SER A 195 15.01 24.28 6.18
N HIS A 196 15.03 23.85 7.44
CA HIS A 196 16.07 22.98 7.98
C HIS A 196 15.47 21.89 8.86
N VAL A 197 16.24 20.83 9.06
CA VAL A 197 15.99 19.77 10.03
C VAL A 197 17.18 19.70 11.00
N HIS A 198 16.87 19.59 12.28
CA HIS A 198 17.82 19.36 13.36
C HIS A 198 17.90 17.87 13.64
N TRP A 199 19.03 17.24 13.29
CA TRP A 199 19.22 15.81 13.46
C TRP A 199 20.57 15.50 14.10
N GLN A 200 20.55 14.74 15.20
CA GLN A 200 21.78 14.33 15.93
C GLN A 200 22.74 15.49 16.24
N GLY A 201 22.19 16.66 16.61
CA GLY A 201 22.97 17.86 16.93
C GLY A 201 23.48 18.64 15.70
N GLN A 202 23.15 18.21 14.48
CA GLN A 202 23.46 18.91 13.25
C GLN A 202 22.23 19.62 12.70
N ARG A 203 22.44 20.83 12.17
CA ARG A 203 21.43 21.60 11.45
C ARG A 203 21.65 21.39 9.95
N LEU A 204 20.71 20.70 9.30
CA LEU A 204 20.81 20.31 7.89
C LEU A 204 19.76 21.05 7.06
N PRO A 205 20.13 21.70 5.93
CA PRO A 205 19.15 22.31 5.03
C PRO A 205 18.34 21.24 4.32
N LEU A 206 17.02 21.46 4.19
CA LEU A 206 16.17 20.57 3.40
C LEU A 206 16.46 20.76 1.91
N THR A 207 16.75 19.67 1.22
CA THR A 207 17.23 19.67 -0.17
C THR A 207 16.11 19.90 -1.19
N MET A 208 14.87 19.55 -0.85
CA MET A 208 13.68 19.67 -1.72
C MET A 208 13.78 18.93 -3.07
N ASP A 209 14.72 18.00 -3.20
CA ASP A 209 15.04 17.29 -4.44
C ASP A 209 13.94 16.31 -4.90
N LEU A 210 13.05 15.91 -3.99
CA LEU A 210 11.91 15.04 -4.29
C LEU A 210 10.72 15.74 -4.95
N ALA A 211 10.67 17.08 -4.95
CA ALA A 211 9.51 17.83 -5.42
C ALA A 211 9.11 17.50 -6.88
N PRO A 212 10.05 17.33 -7.84
CA PRO A 212 9.71 16.93 -9.21
C PRO A 212 9.00 15.57 -9.31
N LEU A 213 9.32 14.61 -8.42
CA LEU A 213 8.70 13.28 -8.39
C LEU A 213 7.26 13.30 -7.84
N LEU A 214 6.90 14.35 -7.10
CA LEU A 214 5.54 14.58 -6.62
C LEU A 214 4.66 15.25 -7.69
N LEU A 215 5.24 16.14 -8.49
CA LEU A 215 4.55 16.85 -9.57
C LEU A 215 4.37 15.99 -10.83
N ALA A 216 5.29 15.07 -11.10
CA ALA A 216 5.25 14.19 -12.28
C ALA A 216 4.33 12.97 -12.12
N ALA A 217 3.93 12.62 -10.89
CA ALA A 217 3.03 11.51 -10.65
C ALA A 217 1.57 11.96 -10.87
N PRO A 218 0.78 11.30 -11.73
CA PRO A 218 -0.65 11.56 -11.78
C PRO A 218 -1.21 11.25 -10.39
N GLN A 219 -1.74 12.29 -9.74
CA GLN A 219 -2.56 12.09 -8.54
C GLN A 219 -3.82 11.32 -8.99
N PRO A 220 -4.20 10.24 -8.30
CA PRO A 220 -5.36 9.43 -8.67
C PRO A 220 -6.67 10.22 -8.60
#